data_AF-A0A6A3YME6-F1
#
_entry.id   AF-A0A6A3YME6-F1
#
_cell.length_a   1.000
_cell.length_b   1.000
_cell.length_c   1.000
_cell.angle_alpha   90.00
_cell.angle_beta   90.00
_cell.angle_gamma   90.00
#
_symmetry.space_group_name_H-M   'P 1'
#
loop_
_entity.id
_entity.type
_entity.pdbx_description
1 polymer ?
#
loop_
_entity_poly.entity_id
_entity_poly.type
_entity_poly.pdbx_seq_one_letter_code
_entity_poly.pdbx_strand_id
1 'polypeptide(L)'
;MWQHIAECSNFYMHEQLDDRVDAYLKKKEQKEQKVKAAVRAASTTKTKTRRDVRQDFLSAKPIIPHELCVYIGLMLARAIMPNREKLANHWHQDDVGAISRGFFRRFMVRDRLMELSRNLHFNSNSDPRARTDRAWKIRSVVNVLQRTFVAAFIPLAEFSFDEAMLPSRSTYNRTQMYMKDKPHKWGTKLFMLCCARSAYCIRFEVYCCQKQHIAESGAVDMKSGPAAVVRNLRAVFGGITPGKYMRLVVVDRFYTSIVLAVQLLLMGFFTIGTIMTNRRGFCKAVVTKKKKMPKDTPAAR
;
A
#
# COMPACT_ATOMS: atom_id res chain seq x y z
N MET A 1 -2.27 -15.98 -9.64
CA MET A 1 -2.64 -14.75 -8.88
C MET A 1 -3.99 -14.18 -9.33
N TRP A 2 -4.15 -13.81 -10.61
CA TRP A 2 -5.39 -13.16 -11.08
C TRP A 2 -6.66 -14.00 -10.91
N GLN A 3 -6.60 -15.32 -11.11
CA GLN A 3 -7.71 -16.24 -10.83
C GLN A 3 -8.20 -16.13 -9.38
N HIS A 4 -7.27 -16.26 -8.42
CA HIS A 4 -7.58 -16.13 -7.00
C HIS A 4 -8.20 -14.76 -6.64
N ILE A 5 -7.69 -13.66 -7.21
CA ILE A 5 -8.23 -12.32 -6.96
C ILE A 5 -9.65 -12.21 -7.53
N ALA A 6 -9.91 -12.77 -8.72
CA ALA A 6 -11.24 -12.78 -9.32
C ALA A 6 -12.23 -13.58 -8.46
N GLU A 7 -11.86 -14.78 -8.01
CA GLU A 7 -12.65 -15.60 -7.09
C GLU A 7 -12.95 -14.87 -5.78
N CYS A 8 -11.94 -14.29 -5.13
CA CYS A 8 -12.12 -13.53 -3.89
C CYS A 8 -13.04 -12.32 -4.10
N SER A 9 -12.91 -11.62 -5.23
CA SER A 9 -13.73 -10.45 -5.54
C SER A 9 -15.18 -10.83 -5.82
N ASN A 10 -15.42 -11.95 -6.50
CA ASN A 10 -16.77 -12.50 -6.72
C ASN A 10 -17.39 -13.00 -5.42
N PHE A 11 -16.63 -13.71 -4.58
CA PHE A 11 -17.09 -14.14 -3.26
C PHE A 11 -17.50 -12.93 -2.41
N TYR A 12 -16.67 -11.89 -2.37
CA TYR A 12 -16.97 -10.65 -1.65
C TYR A 12 -18.21 -9.95 -2.20
N MET A 13 -18.44 -9.99 -3.52
CA MET A 13 -19.65 -9.45 -4.14
C MET A 13 -20.91 -10.16 -3.63
N HIS A 14 -20.86 -11.49 -3.47
CA HIS A 14 -21.96 -12.28 -2.90
C HIS A 14 -22.11 -12.07 -1.39
N GLU A 15 -21.00 -12.02 -0.64
CA GLU A 15 -20.99 -11.77 0.81
C GLU A 15 -21.66 -10.44 1.17
N GLN A 16 -21.50 -9.43 0.32
CA GLN A 16 -22.06 -8.09 0.52
C GLN A 16 -23.43 -7.87 -0.15
N LEU A 17 -24.04 -8.92 -0.70
CA LEU A 17 -25.28 -8.81 -1.47
C LEU A 17 -26.41 -8.22 -0.64
N ASP A 18 -26.70 -8.82 0.52
CA ASP A 18 -27.84 -8.41 1.34
C ASP A 18 -27.62 -7.01 1.95
N ASP A 19 -26.42 -6.71 2.44
CA ASP A 19 -26.03 -5.36 2.90
C ASP A 19 -26.26 -4.29 1.80
N ARG A 20 -25.97 -4.63 0.54
CA ARG A 20 -26.17 -3.72 -0.60
C ARG A 20 -27.64 -3.54 -0.95
N VAL A 21 -28.43 -4.61 -0.87
CA VAL A 21 -29.88 -4.57 -1.06
C VAL A 21 -30.50 -3.66 0.01
N ASP A 22 -30.10 -3.84 1.27
CA ASP A 22 -30.57 -3.02 2.40
C ASP A 22 -30.18 -1.55 2.23
N ALA A 23 -28.92 -1.29 1.91
CA ALA A 23 -28.43 0.07 1.67
C ALA A 23 -29.16 0.75 0.49
N TYR A 24 -29.47 0.00 -0.58
CA TYR A 24 -30.23 0.49 -1.72
C TYR A 24 -31.65 0.90 -1.32
N LEU A 25 -32.38 0.01 -0.63
CA LEU A 25 -33.76 0.28 -0.19
C LEU A 25 -33.81 1.47 0.77
N LYS A 26 -32.92 1.51 1.77
CA LYS A 26 -32.81 2.63 2.71
C LYS A 26 -32.55 3.97 2.00
N LYS A 27 -31.66 3.99 1.00
CA LYS A 27 -31.37 5.21 0.23
C LYS A 27 -32.56 5.64 -0.62
N LYS A 28 -33.34 4.69 -1.12
CA LYS A 28 -34.56 4.95 -1.89
C LYS A 28 -35.64 5.56 -1.01
N GLU A 29 -35.90 4.98 0.17
CA GLU A 29 -36.84 5.51 1.16
C GLU A 29 -36.48 6.95 1.57
N GLN A 30 -35.20 7.21 1.86
CA GLN A 30 -34.73 8.56 2.19
C GLN A 30 -34.97 9.56 1.04
N LYS A 31 -34.81 9.12 -0.21
CA LYS A 31 -35.08 9.96 -1.38
C LYS A 31 -36.58 10.23 -1.53
N GLU A 32 -37.42 9.22 -1.34
CA GLU A 32 -38.87 9.35 -1.39
C GLU A 32 -39.40 10.28 -0.27
N GLN A 33 -38.88 10.16 0.95
CA GLN A 33 -39.17 11.07 2.06
C GLN A 33 -38.79 12.52 1.71
N LYS A 34 -37.61 12.74 1.12
CA LYS A 34 -37.18 14.08 0.68
C LYS A 34 -38.05 14.65 -0.45
N VAL A 35 -38.48 13.82 -1.39
CA VAL A 35 -39.38 14.26 -2.49
C VAL A 35 -40.76 14.60 -1.96
N LYS A 36 -41.31 13.79 -1.04
CA LYS A 36 -42.57 14.06 -0.33
C LYS A 36 -42.50 15.37 0.47
N ALA A 37 -41.40 15.58 1.19
CA ALA A 37 -41.17 16.81 1.95
C ALA A 37 -41.00 18.05 1.05
N ALA A 38 -40.58 17.89 -0.20
CA ALA A 38 -40.37 18.98 -1.14
C ALA A 38 -41.61 19.33 -2.00
N VAL A 39 -42.78 18.72 -1.74
CA VAL A 39 -44.06 18.93 -2.47
C VAL A 39 -43.88 18.86 -4.00
N ARG A 40 -42.97 18.01 -4.48
CA ARG A 40 -42.81 17.73 -5.91
C ARG A 40 -43.61 16.49 -6.27
N ALA A 41 -44.34 16.53 -7.39
CA ALA A 41 -45.09 15.39 -7.90
C ALA A 41 -44.19 14.14 -7.91
N ALA A 42 -44.60 13.11 -7.17
CA ALA A 42 -43.85 11.87 -7.10
C ALA A 42 -43.84 11.22 -8.49
N SER A 43 -42.66 11.11 -9.09
CA SER A 43 -42.47 10.31 -10.31
C SER A 43 -42.95 8.89 -10.06
N THR A 44 -43.93 8.44 -10.85
CA THR A 44 -44.55 7.10 -10.83
C THR A 44 -43.58 6.02 -11.34
N THR A 45 -42.41 5.89 -10.73
CA THR A 45 -41.47 4.82 -11.06
C THR A 45 -41.88 3.56 -10.29
N LYS A 46 -42.18 2.46 -10.99
CA LYS A 46 -42.54 1.17 -10.39
C LYS A 46 -41.61 0.83 -9.22
N THR A 47 -42.18 0.59 -8.04
CA THR A 47 -41.43 0.25 -6.84
C THR A 47 -40.84 -1.15 -6.99
N LYS A 48 -39.56 -1.23 -7.36
CA LYS A 48 -38.80 -2.50 -7.29
C LYS A 48 -38.90 -3.07 -5.87
N THR A 49 -39.32 -4.32 -5.77
CA THR A 49 -39.37 -5.06 -4.50
C THR A 49 -37.94 -5.44 -4.06
N ARG A 50 -37.77 -5.85 -2.80
CA ARG A 50 -36.49 -6.39 -2.30
C ARG A 50 -35.97 -7.53 -3.20
N ARG A 51 -36.88 -8.41 -3.65
CA ARG A 51 -36.54 -9.54 -4.52
C ARG A 51 -36.02 -9.06 -5.87
N ASP A 52 -36.66 -8.06 -6.47
CA ASP A 52 -36.21 -7.49 -7.75
C ASP A 52 -34.82 -6.85 -7.63
N VAL A 53 -34.60 -6.06 -6.58
CA VAL A 53 -33.29 -5.42 -6.33
C VAL A 53 -32.21 -6.47 -6.09
N ARG A 54 -32.51 -7.53 -5.33
CA ARG A 54 -31.58 -8.64 -5.12
C ARG A 54 -31.26 -9.37 -6.42
N GLN A 55 -32.26 -9.59 -7.27
CA GLN A 55 -32.07 -10.22 -8.57
C GLN A 55 -31.22 -9.34 -9.50
N ASP A 56 -31.42 -8.02 -9.48
CA ASP A 56 -30.58 -7.08 -10.23
C ASP A 56 -29.11 -7.21 -9.82
N PHE A 57 -28.81 -7.26 -8.52
CA PHE A 57 -27.44 -7.44 -8.03
C PHE A 57 -26.86 -8.82 -8.36
N LEU A 58 -27.67 -9.88 -8.35
CA LEU A 58 -27.24 -11.22 -8.75
C LEU A 58 -27.00 -11.35 -10.27
N SER A 59 -27.69 -10.53 -11.07
CA SER A 59 -27.49 -10.49 -12.52
C SER A 59 -26.18 -9.82 -12.94
N ALA A 60 -25.44 -9.26 -11.98
CA ALA A 60 -24.11 -8.68 -12.21
C ALA A 60 -23.16 -9.74 -12.79
N LYS A 61 -22.41 -9.34 -13.83
CA LYS A 61 -21.47 -10.25 -14.49
C LYS A 61 -20.33 -10.60 -13.53
N PRO A 62 -19.95 -11.88 -13.40
CA PRO A 62 -18.82 -12.26 -12.57
C PRO A 62 -17.54 -11.60 -13.07
N ILE A 63 -16.66 -11.24 -12.14
CA ILE A 63 -15.34 -10.69 -12.41
C ILE A 63 -14.46 -11.83 -12.91
N ILE A 64 -13.83 -11.62 -14.06
CA ILE A 64 -12.94 -12.62 -14.67
C ILE A 64 -11.49 -12.14 -14.71
N PRO A 65 -10.49 -13.06 -14.71
CA PRO A 65 -9.10 -12.70 -14.48
C PRO A 65 -8.52 -11.68 -15.47
N HIS A 66 -8.91 -11.75 -16.75
CA HIS A 66 -8.39 -10.83 -17.77
C HIS A 66 -8.94 -9.40 -17.59
N GLU A 67 -10.15 -9.23 -17.06
CA GLU A 67 -10.69 -7.89 -16.75
C GLU A 67 -9.86 -7.20 -15.67
N LEU A 68 -9.32 -7.97 -14.71
CA LEU A 68 -8.41 -7.43 -13.69
C LEU A 68 -7.10 -6.92 -14.32
N CYS A 69 -6.57 -7.62 -15.34
CA CYS A 69 -5.40 -7.14 -16.08
C CYS A 69 -5.71 -5.82 -16.80
N VAL A 70 -6.87 -5.73 -17.47
CA VAL A 70 -7.31 -4.48 -18.13
C VAL A 70 -7.49 -3.36 -17.10
N TYR A 71 -8.13 -3.65 -15.97
CA TYR A 71 -8.31 -2.71 -14.87
C TYR A 71 -6.98 -2.12 -14.37
N ILE A 72 -5.99 -2.98 -14.10
CA ILE A 72 -4.65 -2.54 -13.67
C ILE A 72 -3.96 -1.73 -14.77
N GLY A 73 -4.06 -2.17 -16.03
CA GLY A 73 -3.55 -1.41 -17.18
C GLY A 73 -4.14 0.00 -17.27
N LEU A 74 -5.45 0.15 -17.06
CA LEU A 74 -6.12 1.46 -17.03
C LEU A 74 -5.67 2.32 -15.84
N MET A 75 -5.45 1.72 -14.66
CA MET A 75 -4.91 2.45 -13.50
C MET A 75 -3.47 2.93 -13.74
N LEU A 76 -2.63 2.11 -14.39
CA LEU A 76 -1.27 2.50 -14.79
C LEU A 76 -1.30 3.61 -15.84
N ALA A 77 -2.15 3.49 -16.86
CA ALA A 77 -2.31 4.53 -17.88
C ALA A 77 -2.72 5.88 -17.26
N ARG A 78 -3.63 5.87 -16.27
CA ARG A 78 -3.98 7.07 -15.50
C ARG A 78 -2.83 7.60 -14.66
N ALA A 79 -1.99 6.73 -14.10
CA ALA A 79 -0.84 7.16 -13.31
C ALA A 79 0.21 7.88 -14.18
N ILE A 80 0.42 7.40 -15.41
CA ILE A 80 1.35 8.01 -16.39
C ILE A 80 0.77 9.33 -16.94
N MET A 81 -0.53 9.34 -17.27
CA MET A 81 -1.23 10.53 -17.77
C MET A 81 -2.34 10.95 -16.79
N PRO A 82 -1.98 11.68 -15.71
CA PRO A 82 -2.91 11.98 -14.63
C PRO A 82 -3.93 13.04 -15.03
N ASN A 83 -5.20 12.64 -15.15
CA ASN A 83 -6.33 13.56 -15.07
C ASN A 83 -6.69 13.78 -13.59
N ARG A 84 -6.28 14.94 -13.05
CA ARG A 84 -6.35 15.25 -11.61
C ARG A 84 -7.76 15.56 -11.10
N GLU A 85 -8.74 15.75 -11.98
CA GLU A 85 -10.11 16.06 -11.55
C GLU A 85 -10.91 14.81 -11.15
N LYS A 86 -11.45 14.08 -12.14
CA LYS A 86 -12.33 12.94 -11.92
C LYS A 86 -11.86 11.73 -12.70
N LEU A 87 -11.99 10.55 -12.10
CA LEU A 87 -11.74 9.28 -12.79
C LEU A 87 -12.62 9.11 -14.02
N ALA A 88 -13.89 9.54 -13.92
CA ALA A 88 -14.85 9.48 -15.02
C ALA A 88 -14.41 10.24 -16.28
N ASN A 89 -13.49 11.21 -16.15
CA ASN A 89 -13.08 12.03 -17.29
C ASN A 89 -12.37 11.21 -18.39
N HIS A 90 -11.77 10.08 -18.05
CA HIS A 90 -11.17 9.17 -19.04
C HIS A 90 -12.18 8.46 -19.95
N TRP A 91 -13.49 8.65 -19.72
CA TRP A 91 -14.58 8.14 -20.55
C TRP A 91 -15.32 9.23 -21.34
N HIS A 92 -14.92 10.50 -21.26
CA HIS A 92 -15.48 11.54 -22.12
C HIS A 92 -15.12 11.27 -23.58
N GLN A 93 -16.09 11.45 -24.47
CA GLN A 93 -15.92 11.22 -25.91
C GLN A 93 -15.50 12.49 -26.64
N ASP A 94 -15.77 13.64 -26.03
CA ASP A 94 -15.49 14.96 -26.58
C ASP A 94 -14.27 15.57 -25.89
N ASP A 95 -13.60 16.45 -26.62
CA ASP A 95 -12.58 17.31 -26.05
C ASP A 95 -13.25 18.40 -25.21
N VAL A 96 -12.75 18.64 -24.00
CA VAL A 96 -13.27 19.68 -23.09
C VAL A 96 -12.13 20.63 -22.75
N GLY A 97 -12.10 21.79 -23.41
CA GLY A 97 -11.00 22.73 -23.30
C GLY A 97 -9.68 22.10 -23.77
N ALA A 98 -8.67 22.07 -22.90
CA ALA A 98 -7.38 21.43 -23.17
C ALA A 98 -7.33 19.92 -22.84
N ILE A 99 -8.44 19.32 -22.41
CA ILE A 99 -8.52 17.90 -22.06
C ILE A 99 -8.97 17.11 -23.29
N SER A 100 -8.09 16.26 -23.81
CA SER A 100 -8.41 15.37 -24.93
C SER A 100 -9.44 14.30 -24.54
N ARG A 101 -10.22 13.85 -25.52
CA ARG A 101 -11.11 12.69 -25.40
C ARG A 101 -10.42 11.47 -24.79
N GLY A 102 -11.16 10.77 -23.95
CA GLY A 102 -10.67 9.61 -23.21
C GLY A 102 -10.71 8.30 -24.01
N PHE A 103 -9.67 7.48 -23.86
CA PHE A 103 -9.57 6.19 -24.56
C PHE A 103 -10.07 5.00 -23.73
N PHE A 104 -10.42 5.18 -22.45
CA PHE A 104 -10.70 4.06 -21.55
C PHE A 104 -11.93 3.26 -21.97
N ARG A 105 -12.93 3.93 -22.58
CA ARG A 105 -14.15 3.29 -23.08
C ARG A 105 -13.88 2.17 -24.11
N ARG A 106 -12.75 2.23 -24.83
CA ARG A 106 -12.36 1.20 -25.80
C ARG A 106 -12.00 -0.13 -25.13
N PHE A 107 -11.56 -0.09 -23.87
CA PHE A 107 -11.07 -1.25 -23.14
C PHE A 107 -12.07 -1.72 -22.08
N MET A 108 -12.74 -0.80 -21.39
CA MET A 108 -13.70 -1.12 -20.34
C MET A 108 -14.72 0.00 -20.18
N VAL A 109 -16.00 -0.34 -20.02
CA VAL A 109 -17.04 0.64 -19.72
C VAL A 109 -16.86 1.18 -18.30
N ARG A 110 -17.13 2.48 -18.10
CA ARG A 110 -16.96 3.17 -16.80
C ARG A 110 -17.63 2.41 -15.65
N ASP A 111 -18.88 2.02 -15.83
CA ASP A 111 -19.65 1.39 -14.76
C ASP A 111 -19.09 0.02 -14.38
N ARG A 112 -18.56 -0.73 -15.36
CA ARG A 112 -17.84 -1.99 -15.12
C ARG A 112 -16.55 -1.75 -14.33
N LEU A 113 -15.79 -0.71 -14.67
CA LEU A 113 -14.58 -0.36 -13.89
C LEU A 113 -14.93 0.01 -12.45
N MET A 114 -16.00 0.79 -12.24
CA MET A 114 -16.46 1.17 -10.90
C MET A 114 -16.95 -0.04 -10.10
N GLU A 115 -17.60 -1.01 -10.77
CA GLU A 115 -17.98 -2.28 -10.17
C GLU A 115 -16.76 -3.10 -9.74
N LEU A 116 -15.74 -3.21 -10.60
CA LEU A 116 -14.47 -3.87 -10.24
C LEU A 116 -13.81 -3.17 -9.06
N SER A 117 -13.68 -1.84 -9.07
CA SER A 117 -13.08 -1.08 -7.96
C SER A 117 -13.79 -1.28 -6.63
N ARG A 118 -15.13 -1.43 -6.64
CA ARG A 118 -15.93 -1.65 -5.42
C ARG A 118 -15.80 -3.06 -4.86
N ASN A 119 -15.58 -4.04 -5.74
CA ASN A 119 -15.54 -5.46 -5.39
C ASN A 119 -14.13 -6.04 -5.28
N LEU A 120 -13.09 -5.27 -5.65
CA LEU A 120 -11.71 -5.76 -5.67
C LEU A 120 -11.29 -6.27 -4.29
N HIS A 121 -11.03 -7.57 -4.21
CA HIS A 121 -10.70 -8.27 -2.98
C HIS A 121 -9.59 -9.29 -3.21
N PHE A 122 -8.61 -9.35 -2.30
CA PHE A 122 -7.42 -10.19 -2.48
C PHE A 122 -7.35 -11.40 -1.53
N ASN A 123 -8.16 -11.44 -0.48
CA ASN A 123 -8.21 -12.50 0.53
C ASN A 123 -9.58 -12.49 1.21
N SER A 124 -10.11 -13.65 1.62
CA SER A 124 -11.41 -13.73 2.30
C SER A 124 -11.42 -13.03 3.67
N ASN A 125 -12.53 -12.36 4.00
CA ASN A 125 -12.75 -11.75 5.31
C ASN A 125 -13.08 -12.79 6.40
N SER A 126 -13.56 -13.97 6.01
CA SER A 126 -13.95 -15.04 6.93
C SER A 126 -12.75 -15.84 7.46
N ASP A 127 -11.56 -15.67 6.88
CA ASP A 127 -10.34 -16.34 7.34
C ASP A 127 -9.98 -15.85 8.76
N PRO A 128 -9.66 -16.75 9.72
CA PRO A 128 -9.25 -16.36 11.07
C PRO A 128 -8.10 -15.35 11.09
N ARG A 129 -7.21 -15.39 10.09
CA ARG A 129 -6.09 -14.45 9.93
C ARG A 129 -6.54 -13.02 9.65
N ALA A 130 -7.76 -12.79 9.18
CA ALA A 130 -8.32 -11.44 9.03
C ALA A 130 -8.43 -10.70 10.38
N ARG A 131 -8.59 -11.46 11.48
CA ARG A 131 -8.64 -10.92 12.84
C ARG A 131 -7.24 -10.60 13.36
N THR A 132 -6.26 -11.47 13.06
CA THR A 132 -4.91 -11.40 13.64
C THR A 132 -3.90 -10.63 12.79
N ASP A 133 -3.93 -10.69 11.46
CA ASP A 133 -3.05 -9.97 10.53
C ASP A 133 -3.73 -8.69 10.00
N ARG A 134 -3.07 -7.54 10.18
CA ARG A 134 -3.63 -6.21 9.86
C ARG A 134 -3.47 -5.91 8.39
N ALA A 135 -2.47 -6.52 7.76
CA ALA A 135 -2.25 -6.48 6.32
C ALA A 135 -2.93 -7.67 5.60
N TRP A 136 -3.76 -8.47 6.30
CA TRP A 136 -4.40 -9.66 5.73
C TRP A 136 -5.05 -9.38 4.37
N LYS A 137 -5.80 -8.28 4.28
CA LYS A 137 -6.51 -7.89 3.04
C LYS A 137 -5.61 -7.71 1.82
N ILE A 138 -4.32 -7.44 1.99
CA ILE A 138 -3.35 -7.27 0.89
C ILE A 138 -2.23 -8.34 0.91
N ARG A 139 -2.25 -9.25 1.88
CA ARG A 139 -1.14 -10.19 2.16
C ARG A 139 -0.80 -11.06 0.96
N SER A 140 -1.80 -11.54 0.23
CA SER A 140 -1.59 -12.38 -0.96
C SER A 140 -0.78 -11.63 -2.03
N VAL A 141 -1.14 -10.38 -2.32
CA VAL A 141 -0.43 -9.51 -3.26
C VAL A 141 0.97 -9.19 -2.76
N VAL A 142 1.13 -8.80 -1.49
CA VAL A 142 2.44 -8.52 -0.88
C VAL A 142 3.38 -9.72 -1.01
N ASN A 143 2.90 -10.93 -0.72
CA ASN A 143 3.71 -12.15 -0.81
C ASN A 143 4.11 -12.48 -2.26
N VAL A 144 3.26 -12.20 -3.24
CA VAL A 144 3.63 -12.36 -4.66
C VAL A 144 4.68 -11.33 -5.06
N LEU A 145 4.48 -10.05 -4.72
CA LEU A 145 5.43 -8.99 -5.05
C LEU A 145 6.80 -9.22 -4.41
N GLN A 146 6.85 -9.58 -3.12
CA GLN A 146 8.11 -9.87 -2.43
C GLN A 146 8.88 -11.01 -3.09
N ARG A 147 8.20 -12.11 -3.47
CA ARG A 147 8.84 -13.24 -4.17
C ARG A 147 9.34 -12.82 -5.56
N THR A 148 8.52 -12.06 -6.28
CA THR A 148 8.83 -11.61 -7.64
C THR A 148 10.02 -10.65 -7.65
N PHE A 149 10.07 -9.70 -6.71
CA PHE A 149 11.14 -8.69 -6.67
C PHE A 149 12.51 -9.30 -6.35
N VAL A 150 12.54 -10.25 -5.42
CA VAL A 150 13.78 -10.97 -5.09
C VAL A 150 14.24 -11.85 -6.25
N ALA A 151 13.31 -12.53 -6.95
CA ALA A 151 13.65 -13.40 -8.08
C ALA A 151 14.06 -12.65 -9.35
N ALA A 152 13.53 -11.43 -9.56
CA ALA A 152 13.73 -10.66 -10.79
C ALA A 152 15.01 -9.83 -10.82
N PHE A 153 15.80 -9.80 -9.74
CA PHE A 153 16.97 -8.94 -9.64
C PHE A 153 18.14 -9.63 -8.95
N ILE A 154 19.32 -9.56 -9.56
CA ILE A 154 20.56 -10.02 -8.94
C ILE A 154 21.12 -8.84 -8.12
N PRO A 155 21.15 -8.95 -6.78
CA PRO A 155 21.57 -7.84 -5.94
C PRO A 155 23.05 -7.51 -6.13
N LEU A 156 23.35 -6.24 -6.42
CA LEU A 156 24.70 -5.68 -6.41
C LEU A 156 25.26 -5.60 -4.98
N ALA A 157 26.51 -5.15 -4.81
CA ALA A 157 27.13 -5.07 -3.48
C ALA A 157 26.59 -3.93 -2.59
N GLU A 158 25.79 -2.99 -3.11
CA GLU A 158 25.40 -1.76 -2.41
C GLU A 158 23.87 -1.63 -2.29
N PHE A 159 23.40 -1.46 -1.05
CA PHE A 159 21.97 -1.36 -0.72
C PHE A 159 21.66 -0.11 0.09
N SER A 160 20.41 0.33 -0.01
CA SER A 160 19.82 1.36 0.82
C SER A 160 18.62 0.79 1.58
N PHE A 161 18.52 1.11 2.87
CA PHE A 161 17.36 0.77 3.68
C PHE A 161 16.71 2.04 4.24
N ASP A 162 15.44 2.26 3.89
CA ASP A 162 14.69 3.44 4.29
C ASP A 162 13.17 3.17 4.33
N GLU A 163 12.39 4.17 4.72
CA GLU A 163 10.94 4.10 4.84
C GLU A 163 10.23 4.85 3.71
N ALA A 164 9.28 4.14 3.09
CA ALA A 164 8.29 4.75 2.23
C ALA A 164 6.94 4.88 2.93
N MET A 165 6.09 5.76 2.38
CA MET A 165 4.73 5.92 2.82
C MET A 165 3.78 5.79 1.63
N LEU A 166 2.83 4.86 1.74
CA LEU A 166 1.69 4.78 0.84
C LEU A 166 0.59 5.72 1.37
N PRO A 167 0.33 6.86 0.72
CA PRO A 167 -0.58 7.87 1.25
C PRO A 167 -2.00 7.34 1.34
N SER A 168 -2.62 7.48 2.50
CA SER A 168 -4.02 7.12 2.72
C SER A 168 -4.58 7.85 3.93
N ARG A 169 -5.72 8.50 3.74
CA ARG A 169 -6.49 9.17 4.81
C ARG A 169 -7.73 8.37 5.25
N SER A 170 -7.91 7.18 4.69
CA SER A 170 -9.11 6.37 4.96
C SER A 170 -9.08 5.80 6.37
N THR A 171 -10.16 5.97 7.12
CA THR A 171 -10.37 5.36 8.44
C THR A 171 -10.45 3.84 8.38
N TYR A 172 -10.77 3.28 7.21
CA TYR A 172 -10.79 1.82 6.99
C TYR A 172 -9.39 1.21 6.91
N ASN A 173 -8.34 2.02 6.78
CA ASN A 173 -6.96 1.53 6.73
C ASN A 173 -6.43 1.24 8.15
N ARG A 174 -6.48 -0.03 8.57
CA ARG A 174 -5.96 -0.48 9.89
C ARG A 174 -4.44 -0.31 10.07
N THR A 175 -3.69 -0.12 8.99
CA THR A 175 -2.23 0.07 8.99
C THR A 175 -1.81 1.54 8.87
N GLN A 176 -2.76 2.46 8.95
CA GLN A 176 -2.50 3.89 8.85
C GLN A 176 -1.63 4.38 10.01
N MET A 177 -0.65 5.21 9.67
CA MET A 177 0.23 5.92 10.59
C MET A 177 0.33 7.38 10.22
N TYR A 178 0.65 8.20 11.22
CA TYR A 178 1.03 9.59 11.05
C TYR A 178 2.55 9.75 11.10
N MET A 179 3.14 10.36 10.08
CA MET A 179 4.55 10.75 10.02
C MET A 179 4.65 12.24 9.73
N LYS A 180 5.04 13.03 10.75
CA LYS A 180 5.04 14.50 10.70
C LYS A 180 5.91 15.08 9.57
N ASP A 181 7.06 14.46 9.33
CA ASP A 181 8.12 14.97 8.46
C ASP A 181 7.99 14.52 6.99
N LYS A 182 7.00 13.68 6.65
CA LYS A 182 6.78 13.22 5.28
C LYS A 182 5.75 14.14 4.56
N PRO A 183 5.89 14.38 3.24
CA PRO A 183 4.98 15.26 2.48
C PRO A 183 3.51 14.86 2.61
N HIS A 184 3.24 13.55 2.47
CA HIS A 184 1.97 12.96 2.84
C HIS A 184 2.11 12.43 4.27
N LYS A 185 1.44 13.07 5.22
CA LYS A 185 1.62 12.73 6.64
C LYS A 185 0.87 11.48 7.09
N TRP A 186 -0.18 11.08 6.37
CA TRP A 186 -1.06 9.96 6.73
C TRP A 186 -0.97 8.87 5.68
N GLY A 187 -0.70 7.64 6.10
CA GLY A 187 -0.58 6.51 5.18
C GLY A 187 -0.05 5.24 5.83
N THR A 188 0.12 4.21 5.01
CA THR A 188 0.75 2.96 5.43
C THR A 188 2.26 3.08 5.29
N LYS A 189 2.98 2.88 6.39
CA LYS A 189 4.45 2.88 6.40
C LYS A 189 4.98 1.55 5.84
N LEU A 190 5.97 1.63 4.96
CA LEU A 190 6.72 0.50 4.44
C LEU A 190 8.18 0.63 4.82
N PHE A 191 8.81 -0.47 5.23
CA PHE A 191 10.26 -0.59 5.22
C PHE A 191 10.69 -1.10 3.86
N MET A 192 11.71 -0.51 3.24
CA MET A 192 12.17 -0.91 1.92
C MET A 192 13.67 -1.15 1.93
N LEU A 193 14.07 -2.28 1.34
CA LEU A 193 15.44 -2.59 0.97
C LEU A 193 15.56 -2.42 -0.55
N CYS A 194 16.36 -1.45 -0.98
CA CYS A 194 16.56 -1.12 -2.37
C CYS A 194 18.03 -1.26 -2.77
N CYS A 195 18.30 -1.49 -4.05
CA CYS A 195 19.65 -1.35 -4.60
C CYS A 195 20.01 0.14 -4.66
N ALA A 196 21.18 0.51 -4.12
CA ALA A 196 21.62 1.90 -4.08
C ALA A 196 21.92 2.48 -5.48
N ARG A 197 22.33 1.63 -6.43
CA ARG A 197 22.73 2.06 -7.78
C ARG A 197 21.55 2.15 -8.76
N SER A 198 20.68 1.13 -8.79
CA SER A 198 19.57 1.06 -9.76
C SER A 198 18.24 1.59 -9.22
N ALA A 199 18.19 1.98 -7.93
CA ALA A 199 16.96 2.30 -7.21
C ALA A 199 15.90 1.17 -7.20
N TYR A 200 16.29 -0.06 -7.57
CA TYR A 200 15.38 -1.20 -7.62
C TYR A 200 14.96 -1.62 -6.20
N CYS A 201 13.66 -1.77 -5.96
CA CYS A 201 13.14 -2.28 -4.70
C CYS A 201 13.26 -3.81 -4.66
N ILE A 202 14.21 -4.32 -3.86
CA ILE A 202 14.47 -5.75 -3.74
C ILE A 202 13.43 -6.39 -2.82
N ARG A 203 13.11 -5.71 -1.72
CA ARG A 203 12.11 -6.16 -0.74
C ARG A 203 11.48 -4.96 -0.06
N PHE A 204 10.19 -5.08 0.25
CA PHE A 204 9.51 -4.17 1.15
C PHE A 204 8.72 -4.94 2.21
N GLU A 205 8.53 -4.35 3.37
CA GLU A 205 7.75 -4.91 4.48
C GLU A 205 6.69 -3.90 4.93
N VAL A 206 5.43 -4.34 5.01
CA VAL A 206 4.33 -3.51 5.50
C VAL A 206 4.41 -3.42 7.01
N TYR A 207 4.51 -2.21 7.56
CA TYR A 207 4.52 -2.02 9.00
C TYR A 207 3.09 -2.06 9.56
N CYS A 208 2.80 -3.07 10.40
CA CYS A 208 1.46 -3.31 10.94
C CYS A 208 1.19 -2.69 12.33
N CYS A 209 2.09 -1.84 12.83
CA CYS A 209 2.07 -1.28 14.19
C CYS A 209 2.21 -2.33 15.32
N GLN A 210 2.45 -1.84 16.54
CA GLN A 210 2.96 -2.59 17.71
C GLN A 210 2.24 -3.89 18.10
N LYS A 211 0.96 -4.11 17.76
CA LYS A 211 0.18 -5.23 18.32
C LYS A 211 0.43 -6.60 17.65
N GLN A 212 1.05 -6.65 16.47
CA GLN A 212 1.26 -7.93 15.74
C GLN A 212 2.62 -8.58 15.94
N HIS A 213 3.67 -7.80 16.19
CA HIS A 213 5.02 -8.33 16.40
C HIS A 213 5.19 -9.11 17.72
N ILE A 214 4.16 -9.21 18.56
CA ILE A 214 4.19 -9.97 19.81
C ILE A 214 3.96 -11.47 19.55
N ALA A 215 3.26 -11.84 18.45
CA ALA A 215 2.85 -13.23 18.22
C ALA A 215 3.83 -14.07 17.37
N GLU A 216 4.70 -13.45 16.57
CA GLU A 216 5.57 -14.16 15.61
C GLU A 216 7.03 -14.31 16.06
N SER A 217 7.44 -13.71 17.18
CA SER A 217 8.85 -13.67 17.58
C SER A 217 9.04 -13.92 19.06
N GLY A 218 9.21 -15.20 19.40
CA GLY A 218 9.98 -15.59 20.58
C GLY A 218 11.42 -15.14 20.40
N ALA A 219 11.97 -14.53 21.46
CA ALA A 219 13.34 -14.06 21.61
C ALA A 219 13.76 -12.80 20.81
N VAL A 220 14.25 -11.83 21.59
CA VAL A 220 14.83 -10.53 21.23
C VAL A 220 13.81 -9.44 20.88
N ASP A 221 13.88 -8.36 21.65
CA ASP A 221 13.07 -7.14 21.56
C ASP A 221 13.21 -6.48 20.16
N MET A 222 12.52 -7.02 19.16
CA MET A 222 12.47 -6.58 17.76
C MET A 222 11.69 -5.26 17.57
N LYS A 223 11.45 -4.50 18.65
CA LYS A 223 10.62 -3.28 18.67
C LYS A 223 11.30 -2.05 18.04
N SER A 224 12.54 -2.16 17.57
CA SER A 224 13.35 -1.03 17.10
C SER A 224 13.57 -1.04 15.58
N GLY A 225 13.67 0.14 14.97
CA GLY A 225 14.10 0.31 13.57
C GLY A 225 15.28 -0.59 13.17
N PRO A 226 16.37 -0.68 13.97
CA PRO A 226 17.50 -1.58 13.71
C PRO A 226 17.12 -3.05 13.46
N ALA A 227 16.14 -3.59 14.21
CA ALA A 227 15.71 -4.97 14.04
C ALA A 227 15.01 -5.20 12.69
N ALA A 228 14.32 -4.18 12.17
CA ALA A 228 13.71 -4.24 10.84
C ALA A 228 14.78 -4.35 9.75
N VAL A 229 15.92 -3.67 9.89
CA VAL A 229 17.05 -3.78 8.95
C VAL A 229 17.54 -5.23 8.88
N VAL A 230 17.86 -5.82 10.05
CA VAL A 230 18.35 -7.20 10.15
C VAL A 230 17.36 -8.20 9.59
N ARG A 231 16.07 -8.09 9.94
CA ARG A 231 15.02 -8.99 9.46
C ARG A 231 14.90 -8.94 7.94
N ASN A 232 14.93 -7.75 7.33
CA ASN A 232 14.81 -7.61 5.88
C ASN A 232 16.04 -8.13 5.14
N LEU A 233 17.24 -7.88 5.66
CA LEU A 233 18.47 -8.45 5.09
C LEU A 233 18.48 -9.97 5.16
N ARG A 234 18.12 -10.57 6.31
CA ARG A 234 18.01 -12.03 6.46
C ARG A 234 16.97 -12.64 5.52
N ALA A 235 15.85 -11.95 5.31
CA ALA A 235 14.81 -12.44 4.40
C ALA A 235 15.25 -12.44 2.92
N VAL A 236 16.24 -11.63 2.53
CA VAL A 236 16.77 -11.58 1.16
C VAL A 236 18.01 -12.47 1.00
N PHE A 237 18.92 -12.46 1.97
CA PHE A 237 20.23 -13.10 1.87
C PHE A 237 20.39 -14.38 2.71
N GLY A 238 19.38 -14.75 3.48
CA GLY A 238 19.42 -15.90 4.39
C GLY A 238 20.13 -15.61 5.71
N GLY A 239 20.39 -16.69 6.47
CA GLY A 239 20.96 -16.60 7.82
C GLY A 239 22.46 -16.32 7.87
N ILE A 240 23.20 -16.63 6.80
CA ILE A 240 24.65 -16.55 6.75
C ILE A 240 25.03 -16.35 5.27
N THR A 241 25.64 -15.22 4.90
CA THR A 241 26.37 -15.13 3.63
C THR A 241 27.81 -14.77 3.93
N PRO A 242 28.69 -15.74 4.27
CA PRO A 242 30.11 -15.56 4.04
C PRO A 242 30.29 -15.78 2.53
N GLY A 243 29.82 -14.82 1.74
CA GLY A 243 30.33 -14.70 0.38
C GLY A 243 31.80 -14.32 0.48
N LYS A 244 32.59 -14.60 -0.55
CA LYS A 244 33.97 -14.09 -0.69
C LYS A 244 34.08 -12.57 -0.49
N TYR A 245 32.98 -11.82 -0.57
CA TYR A 245 32.92 -10.37 -0.56
C TYR A 245 31.83 -9.86 0.40
N MET A 246 32.18 -8.84 1.19
CA MET A 246 31.23 -8.12 2.03
C MET A 246 30.35 -7.21 1.20
N ARG A 247 29.12 -7.00 1.64
CA ARG A 247 28.16 -6.07 1.00
C ARG A 247 27.96 -4.82 1.86
N LEU A 248 27.59 -3.70 1.25
CA LEU A 248 27.38 -2.43 1.93
C LEU A 248 25.88 -2.10 2.05
N VAL A 249 25.45 -1.71 3.24
CA VAL A 249 24.09 -1.23 3.51
C VAL A 249 24.14 0.20 4.05
N VAL A 250 23.55 1.13 3.30
CA VAL A 250 23.36 2.52 3.69
C VAL A 250 22.03 2.66 4.43
N VAL A 251 22.05 3.24 5.62
CA VAL A 251 20.86 3.41 6.48
C VAL A 251 20.78 4.82 7.06
N ASP A 252 19.57 5.31 7.31
CA ASP A 252 19.35 6.59 7.98
C ASP A 252 19.69 6.53 9.50
N ARG A 253 19.86 7.70 10.13
CA ARG A 253 20.13 7.86 11.57
C ARG A 253 19.11 7.25 12.49
N PHE A 254 17.87 7.11 12.02
CA PHE A 254 16.83 6.42 12.78
C PHE A 254 17.20 4.94 13.03
N TYR A 255 17.96 4.32 12.12
CA TYR A 255 18.36 2.92 12.17
C TYR A 255 19.75 2.71 12.76
N THR A 256 20.68 3.63 12.55
CA THR A 256 22.05 3.45 13.03
C THR A 256 22.16 3.27 14.54
N SER A 257 22.98 2.29 14.93
CA SER A 257 23.48 2.10 16.29
C SER A 257 24.76 1.25 16.24
N ILE A 258 25.59 1.33 17.27
CA ILE A 258 26.84 0.53 17.32
C ILE A 258 26.53 -0.96 17.40
N VAL A 259 25.49 -1.34 18.16
CA VAL A 259 25.03 -2.73 18.24
C VAL A 259 24.60 -3.24 16.86
N LEU A 260 23.86 -2.43 16.10
CA LEU A 260 23.49 -2.79 14.72
C LEU A 260 24.71 -2.94 13.82
N ALA A 261 25.69 -2.02 13.91
CA ALA A 261 26.89 -2.08 13.08
C ALA A 261 27.70 -3.37 13.33
N VAL A 262 27.89 -3.75 14.60
CA VAL A 262 28.56 -5.01 14.96
C VAL A 262 27.74 -6.21 14.46
N GLN A 263 26.42 -6.19 14.64
CA GLN A 263 25.56 -7.28 14.18
C GLN A 263 25.59 -7.44 12.65
N LEU A 264 25.58 -6.34 11.90
CA LEU A 264 25.67 -6.36 10.44
C LEU A 264 27.04 -6.88 9.98
N LEU A 265 28.12 -6.49 10.67
CA LEU A 265 29.46 -7.00 10.39
C LEU A 265 29.53 -8.52 10.53
N LEU A 266 28.99 -9.06 11.62
CA LEU A 266 28.90 -10.51 11.84
C LEU A 266 28.02 -11.23 10.79
N MET A 267 27.09 -10.51 10.18
CA MET A 267 26.25 -11.01 9.08
C MET A 267 26.88 -10.86 7.69
N GLY A 268 28.10 -10.30 7.58
CA GLY A 268 28.78 -10.09 6.29
C GLY A 268 28.43 -8.76 5.61
N PHE A 269 27.93 -7.77 6.34
CA PHE A 269 27.55 -6.45 5.82
C PHE A 269 28.35 -5.32 6.47
N PHE A 270 28.94 -4.46 5.65
CA PHE A 270 29.32 -3.12 6.05
C PHE A 270 28.07 -2.25 6.18
N THR A 271 28.11 -1.29 7.11
CA THR A 271 27.05 -0.28 7.25
C THR A 271 27.63 1.12 7.18
N ILE A 272 26.93 1.99 6.45
CA ILE A 272 27.19 3.42 6.42
C ILE A 272 25.89 4.13 6.80
N GLY A 273 26.00 5.14 7.65
CA GLY A 273 24.86 5.94 8.03
C GLY A 273 25.28 7.05 8.98
N THR A 274 24.45 8.09 9.05
CA THR A 274 24.64 9.13 10.07
C THR A 274 24.15 8.60 11.41
N ILE A 275 24.81 8.93 12.53
CA ILE A 275 24.42 8.43 13.85
C ILE A 275 24.01 9.58 14.77
N MET A 276 22.95 9.37 15.56
CA MET A 276 22.57 10.31 16.60
C MET A 276 23.57 10.21 17.76
N THR A 277 24.12 11.34 18.22
CA THR A 277 25.17 11.38 19.25
C THR A 277 24.71 10.89 20.62
N ASN A 278 23.40 10.83 20.84
CA ASN A 278 22.78 10.30 22.07
C ASN A 278 22.54 8.78 22.04
N ARG A 279 22.97 8.06 21.00
CA ARG A 279 22.85 6.59 20.94
C ARG A 279 23.74 5.93 21.99
N ARG A 280 23.21 4.87 22.62
CA ARG A 280 23.99 4.04 23.55
C ARG A 280 25.20 3.44 22.84
N GLY A 281 26.35 3.46 23.52
CA GLY A 281 27.64 3.01 23.01
C GLY A 281 28.41 4.06 22.21
N PHE A 282 27.79 5.17 21.78
CA PHE A 282 28.48 6.17 20.97
C PHE A 282 29.57 6.86 21.80
N CYS A 283 30.80 6.88 21.27
CA CYS A 283 31.94 7.47 21.95
C CYS A 283 31.74 8.98 22.06
N LYS A 284 31.66 9.51 23.28
CA LYS A 284 31.45 10.95 23.51
C LYS A 284 32.67 11.79 23.15
N ALA A 285 33.87 11.19 23.12
CA ALA A 285 35.11 11.88 22.77
C ALA A 285 35.16 12.33 21.30
N VAL A 286 34.41 11.68 20.41
CA VAL A 286 34.35 12.05 18.98
C VAL A 286 33.23 13.05 18.66
N VAL A 287 32.47 13.50 19.67
CA VAL A 287 31.40 14.49 19.48
C VAL A 287 32.03 15.88 19.31
N THR A 288 32.10 16.36 18.07
CA THR A 288 32.54 17.72 17.77
C THR A 288 31.44 18.74 18.11
N LYS A 289 31.80 19.87 18.75
CA LYS A 289 30.88 21.01 18.90
C LYS A 289 30.54 21.56 17.52
N LYS A 290 29.24 21.63 17.17
CA LYS A 290 28.81 22.28 15.92
C LYS A 290 29.23 23.75 15.93
N LYS A 291 30.06 24.18 14.97
CA LYS A 291 30.19 25.62 14.65
C LYS A 291 28.82 26.09 14.15
N LYS A 292 28.30 27.20 14.69
CA LYS A 292 27.10 27.85 14.13
C LYS A 292 27.40 28.21 12.68
N MET A 293 26.49 27.83 11.78
CA MET A 293 26.57 28.24 10.39
C MET A 293 26.43 29.77 10.33
N PRO A 294 27.27 30.49 9.56
CA PRO A 294 27.11 31.93 9.36
C PRO A 294 25.71 32.22 8.82
N LYS A 295 25.10 33.32 9.26
CA LYS A 295 23.72 33.69 8.87
C LYS A 295 23.53 33.88 7.36
N ASP A 296 24.63 34.08 6.62
CA ASP A 296 24.62 34.44 5.20
C ASP A 296 24.84 33.25 4.25
N THR A 297 24.87 32.01 4.74
CA THR A 297 24.97 30.84 3.86
C THR A 297 23.60 30.56 3.23
N PRO A 298 23.44 30.70 1.89
CA PRO A 298 22.17 30.40 1.24
C PRO A 298 21.80 28.92 1.46
N ALA A 299 20.55 28.66 1.82
CA ALA A 299 20.05 27.30 1.96
C ALA A 299 20.10 26.62 0.59
N ALA A 300 20.83 25.49 0.51
CA ALA A 300 20.78 24.63 -0.67
C ALA A 300 19.33 24.20 -0.90
N ARG A 301 18.79 24.54 -2.07
CA ARG A 301 17.46 24.13 -2.54
C ARG A 301 17.42 22.64 -2.83
#